data_AF-A0A3D4JJR2-F1
#
_entry.id   AF-A0A3D4JJR2-F1
#
_cell.length_a   1.000
_cell.length_b   1.000
_cell.length_c   1.000
_cell.angle_alpha   90.00
_cell.angle_beta   90.00
_cell.angle_gamma   90.00
#
_symmetry.space_group_name_H-M   'P 1'
#
loop_
_entity.id
_entity.type
_entity.pdbx_description
1 polymer ?
#
loop_
_entity_poly.entity_id
_entity_poly.type
_entity_poly.pdbx_seq_one_letter_code
_entity_poly.pdbx_strand_id
1 'polypeptide(L)' 'MFETKDIIETISMIREECLDIRTITMGISLLSCADRDAKAACEKIYDKITHYAEGLVKTGEDI' A
#
# COMPACT_ATOMS: atom_id res chain seq x y z
N MET A 1 -21.14 2.86 1.15
CA MET A 1 -20.77 3.96 0.24
C MET A 1 -20.51 5.15 1.14
N PHE A 2 -19.34 5.79 1.06
CA PHE A 2 -19.03 6.94 1.94
C PHE A 2 -19.87 8.15 1.56
N GLU A 3 -20.44 8.85 2.53
CA GLU A 3 -21.18 10.08 2.29
C GLU A 3 -20.22 11.28 2.26
N THR A 4 -20.51 12.29 1.44
CA THR A 4 -19.65 13.49 1.30
C THR A 4 -19.42 14.20 2.64
N LYS A 5 -20.39 14.13 3.56
CA LYS A 5 -20.28 14.70 4.90
C LYS A 5 -19.14 14.07 5.71
N ASP A 6 -19.02 12.74 5.67
CA ASP A 6 -17.99 12.00 6.40
C ASP A 6 -16.58 12.36 5.90
N ILE A 7 -16.45 12.60 4.59
CA ILE A 7 -15.20 13.05 3.97
C ILE A 7 -14.79 14.43 4.50
N ILE A 8 -15.74 15.38 4.55
CA ILE A 8 -15.49 16.75 5.03
C ILE A 8 -15.12 16.74 6.53
N GLU A 9 -15.82 15.93 7.33
CA GLU A 9 -15.55 15.78 8.76
C GLU A 9 -14.14 15.21 9.01
N THR A 10 -13.75 14.17 8.28
CA THR A 10 -12.41 13.58 8.36
C THR A 10 -11.32 14.58 7.98
N ILE A 11 -11.53 15.40 6.93
CA ILE A 11 -10.60 16.47 6.54
C ILE A 11 -10.47 17.51 7.66
N SER A 12 -11.57 17.88 8.32
CA SER A 12 -11.57 18.82 9.44
C SER A 12 -10.75 18.27 10.61
N MET A 13 -10.99 17.01 10.99
CA MET A 13 -10.27 16.33 12.08
C MET A 13 -8.76 16.27 11.82
N ILE A 14 -8.32 15.90 10.62
CA ILE A 14 -6.89 15.83 10.28
C ILE A 14 -6.21 17.20 10.46
N ARG A 15 -6.90 18.28 10.08
CA ARG A 15 -6.38 19.65 10.15
C ARG A 15 -6.39 20.23 11.56
N GLU A 16 -7.49 20.06 12.29
CA GLU A 16 -7.69 20.66 13.61
C GLU A 16 -6.94 19.91 14.71
N GLU A 17 -6.80 18.58 14.57
CA GLU A 17 -6.15 17.71 15.56
C GLU A 17 -4.71 17.32 15.17
N CYS A 18 -4.17 17.88 14.08
CA CYS A 18 -2.79 17.66 13.61
C CYS A 18 -2.40 16.17 13.45
N LEU A 19 -3.30 15.36 12.88
CA LEU A 19 -3.07 13.92 12.69
C LEU A 19 -2.11 13.66 11.52
N ASP A 20 -1.13 12.77 11.72
CA ASP A 20 -0.16 12.35 10.70
C ASP A 20 -0.29 10.87 10.32
N ILE A 21 -0.03 10.56 9.04
CA ILE A 21 0.06 9.18 8.56
C ILE A 21 1.46 8.65 8.89
N ARG A 22 1.54 7.68 9.81
CA ARG A 22 2.82 7.08 10.24
C ARG A 22 3.35 6.01 9.29
N THR A 23 2.46 5.32 8.58
CA THR A 23 2.83 4.22 7.69
C THR A 23 1.73 3.96 6.67
N ILE A 24 2.13 3.60 5.47
CA ILE A 24 1.27 3.03 4.44
C ILE A 24 1.82 1.64 4.14
N THR A 25 0.99 0.61 4.31
CA THR A 25 1.41 -0.78 4.13
C THR A 25 0.63 -1.42 3.00
N MET A 26 1.35 -1.99 2.03
CA MET A 26 0.77 -2.80 0.97
C MET A 26 1.01 -4.29 1.28
N GLY A 27 -0.06 -5.04 1.50
CA GLY A 27 0.01 -6.49 1.64
C GLY A 27 0.06 -7.18 0.28
N ILE A 28 1.11 -7.94 0.00
CA ILE A 28 1.27 -8.69 -1.25
C ILE A 28 1.28 -10.19 -0.94
N SER A 29 0.30 -10.93 -1.46
CA SER A 29 0.24 -12.38 -1.30
C SER A 29 1.33 -13.08 -2.12
N LEU A 30 2.13 -13.92 -1.48
CA LEU A 30 3.19 -14.71 -2.14
C LEU A 30 2.75 -16.12 -2.55
N LEU A 31 1.47 -16.48 -2.34
CA LEU A 31 0.99 -17.85 -2.61
C LEU A 31 1.22 -18.29 -4.07
N SER A 32 1.07 -17.35 -5.02
CA SER A 32 1.32 -17.60 -6.45
C SER A 32 2.80 -17.71 -6.82
N CYS A 33 3.72 -17.39 -5.91
CA CYS A 33 5.16 -17.44 -6.15
C CYS A 33 5.76 -18.80 -5.79
N ALA A 34 4.97 -19.74 -5.26
CA ALA A 34 5.44 -21.08 -4.92
C ALA A 34 6.04 -21.78 -6.14
N ASP A 35 7.22 -22.36 -5.95
CA ASP A 35 7.92 -23.14 -6.96
C ASP A 35 8.66 -24.32 -6.30
N ARG A 36 8.98 -25.35 -7.11
CA ARG A 36 9.77 -26.51 -6.68
C ARG A 36 11.24 -26.15 -6.49
N ASP A 37 11.74 -25.14 -7.21
CA ASP A 37 13.07 -24.58 -7.00
C ASP A 37 12.98 -23.30 -6.15
N ALA A 38 13.76 -23.26 -5.06
CA ALA A 38 13.83 -22.10 -4.19
C ALA A 38 14.30 -20.84 -4.92
N LYS A 39 15.23 -20.96 -5.88
CA LYS A 39 15.70 -19.80 -6.67
C LYS A 39 14.61 -19.22 -7.54
N ALA A 40 13.87 -20.08 -8.23
CA ALA A 40 12.74 -19.66 -9.05
C ALA A 40 11.62 -19.01 -8.20
N ALA A 41 11.37 -19.53 -6.99
CA ALA A 41 10.45 -18.90 -6.06
C ALA A 41 10.92 -17.49 -5.63
N CYS A 42 12.21 -17.32 -5.34
CA CYS A 42 12.78 -16.01 -5.00
C CYS A 42 12.65 -15.00 -6.14
N GLU A 43 12.90 -15.40 -7.38
CA GLU A 43 12.72 -14.55 -8.57
C GLU A 43 11.27 -14.09 -8.70
N LYS A 44 10.31 -15.01 -8.61
CA LYS A 44 8.87 -14.69 -8.64
C LYS A 44 8.44 -13.75 -7.52
N ILE A 45 9.02 -13.88 -6.33
CA ILE A 45 8.73 -12.97 -5.20
C ILE A 45 9.24 -11.57 -5.52
N TYR A 46 10.48 -11.46 -6.01
CA TYR A 46 11.09 -10.19 -6.38
C TYR A 46 10.28 -9.47 -7.46
N ASP A 47 9.98 -10.15 -8.56
CA ASP A 47 9.21 -9.60 -9.68
C ASP A 47 7.83 -9.14 -9.23
N LYS A 48 7.15 -9.94 -8.41
CA LYS A 48 5.81 -9.60 -7.93
C LYS A 48 5.83 -8.38 -7.00
N ILE A 49 6.77 -8.31 -6.06
CA ILE A 49 6.85 -7.18 -5.13
C ILE A 49 7.19 -5.91 -5.91
N THR A 50 8.19 -5.96 -6.79
CA THR A 50 8.63 -4.78 -7.55
C THR A 50 7.55 -4.28 -8.51
N HIS A 51 6.83 -5.18 -9.18
CA HIS A 51 5.73 -4.79 -10.07
C HIS A 51 4.54 -4.17 -9.34
N TYR A 52 4.09 -4.77 -8.23
CA TYR A 52 2.90 -4.28 -7.51
C TYR A 52 3.19 -3.01 -6.70
N ALA A 53 4.41 -2.88 -6.17
CA ALA A 53 4.79 -1.76 -5.31
C ALA A 53 5.53 -0.63 -6.06
N GLU A 54 5.65 -0.69 -7.40
CA GLU A 54 6.44 0.28 -8.19
C GLU A 54 6.03 1.73 -7.95
N GLY A 55 4.74 1.97 -7.69
CA GLY A 55 4.20 3.31 -7.42
C GLY A 55 3.93 3.62 -5.96
N LEU A 56 4.21 2.70 -5.01
CA LEU A 56 3.76 2.82 -3.62
C LEU A 56 4.33 4.08 -2.93
N VAL A 57 5.63 4.32 -3.06
CA VAL A 57 6.29 5.47 -2.43
C VAL A 57 5.80 6.77 -3.05
N LYS A 58 5.84 6.86 -4.38
CA LYS A 58 5.38 8.06 -5.10
C LYS A 58 3.93 8.41 -4.75
N THR A 59 3.04 7.42 -4.77
CA THR A 59 1.62 7.63 -4.41
C THR A 59 1.47 8.06 -2.96
N GLY A 60 2.29 7.51 -2.05
CA GLY A 60 2.28 7.91 -0.64
C GLY A 60 2.79 9.33 -0.39
N GLU A 61 3.75 9.80 -1.19
CA GLU A 61 4.29 11.17 -1.12
C GLU A 61 3.37 12.21 -1.80
N ASP A 62 2.55 11.78 -2.76
CA ASP A 62 1.60 12.63 -3.49
C ASP A 62 0.28 12.89 -2.72
N ILE A 63 0.05 12.25 -1.55
CA ILE A 63 -1.14 12.41 -0.68
C ILE A 63 -0.91 13.50 0.36
#